data_AF-A0A945GV74-F1
#
_entry.id   AF-A0A945GV74-F1
#
_cell.length_a   1.000
_cell.length_b   1.000
_cell.length_c   1.000
_cell.angle_alpha   90.00
_cell.angle_beta   90.00
_cell.angle_gamma   90.00
#
_symmetry.space_group_name_H-M   'P 1'
#
loop_
_entity.id
_entity.type
_entity.pdbx_description
1 polymer ?
#
loop_
_entity_poly.entity_id
_entity_poly.type
_entity_poly.pdbx_seq_one_letter_code
_entity_poly.pdbx_strand_id
1 'polypeptide(L)'
;MYQDEGPSQEDIERFSTNETGFCPHCNEEIWDDASQCPECDYWLKDGTVHQNIEVRAFKKKFFILIIITLLICFFWGVTRFF
;
A
#
# COMPACT_ATOMS: atom_id res chain seq x y z
N MET A 1 33.46 9.25 -34.26
CA MET A 1 31.99 9.35 -34.22
C MET A 1 31.58 8.85 -32.86
N TYR A 2 30.92 9.69 -32.05
CA TYR A 2 30.37 9.26 -30.76
C TYR A 2 29.08 8.51 -31.08
N GLN A 3 29.04 7.20 -30.78
CA GLN A 3 27.79 6.45 -30.84
C GLN A 3 26.99 6.86 -29.62
N ASP A 4 25.81 7.44 -29.85
CA ASP A 4 24.82 7.68 -28.82
C ASP A 4 24.25 6.32 -28.40
N GLU A 5 24.98 5.65 -27.53
CA GLU A 5 24.51 4.48 -26.83
C GLU A 5 23.52 4.99 -25.78
N GLY A 6 22.24 4.90 -26.13
CA GLY A 6 21.15 5.27 -25.22
C GLY A 6 21.20 4.49 -23.90
N PRO A 7 20.31 4.81 -22.95
CA PRO A 7 20.28 4.15 -21.65
C PRO A 7 20.18 2.64 -21.80
N SER A 8 20.87 1.92 -20.92
CA SER A 8 20.88 0.46 -20.90
C SER A 8 19.48 -0.08 -20.54
N GLN A 9 19.19 -1.32 -20.95
CA GLN A 9 17.91 -1.97 -20.63
C GLN A 9 17.68 -2.09 -19.11
N GLU A 10 18.75 -2.36 -18.38
CA GLU A 10 18.78 -2.48 -16.91
C GLU A 10 18.52 -1.14 -16.22
N ASP A 11 18.98 -0.01 -16.79
CA ASP A 11 18.64 1.32 -16.28
C ASP A 11 17.16 1.62 -16.49
N ILE A 12 16.60 1.31 -17.66
CA ILE A 12 15.19 1.56 -17.98
C ILE A 12 14.27 0.85 -16.97
N GLU A 13 14.49 -0.45 -16.72
CA GLU A 13 13.67 -1.22 -15.78
C GLU A 13 13.77 -0.68 -14.34
N ARG A 14 14.96 -0.26 -13.91
CA ARG A 14 15.17 0.29 -12.58
C ARG A 14 14.40 1.60 -12.35
N PHE A 15 14.28 2.45 -13.37
CA PHE A 15 13.58 3.73 -13.26
C PHE A 15 12.09 3.65 -13.59
N SER A 16 11.64 2.63 -14.34
CA SER A 16 10.22 2.48 -14.72
C SER A 16 9.32 1.82 -13.67
N THR A 17 9.89 1.34 -12.57
CA THR A 17 9.16 0.47 -11.63
C THR A 17 8.18 1.23 -10.70
N ASN A 18 8.27 2.56 -10.59
CA ASN A 18 7.51 3.36 -9.60
C ASN A 18 6.83 4.60 -10.19
N GLU A 19 6.31 4.50 -11.42
CA GLU A 19 5.64 5.65 -12.08
C GLU A 19 4.18 5.84 -11.60
N THR A 20 3.63 4.87 -10.86
CA THR A 20 2.25 4.91 -10.35
C THR A 20 2.22 4.72 -8.84
N GLY A 21 1.30 5.41 -8.16
CA GLY A 21 1.03 5.24 -6.73
C GLY A 21 -0.45 5.36 -6.42
N PHE A 22 -0.82 5.21 -5.14
CA PHE A 22 -2.23 5.21 -4.76
C PHE A 22 -2.69 6.55 -4.19
N CYS A 23 -3.89 6.99 -4.57
CA CYS A 23 -4.52 8.15 -3.99
C CYS A 23 -4.85 7.90 -2.50
N PRO A 24 -4.45 8.78 -1.56
CA PRO A 24 -4.72 8.60 -0.13
C PRO A 24 -6.21 8.74 0.23
N HIS A 25 -7.04 9.25 -0.68
CA HIS A 25 -8.46 9.54 -0.42
C HIS A 25 -9.39 8.46 -0.97
N CYS A 26 -9.30 8.14 -2.27
CA CYS A 26 -10.14 7.12 -2.91
C CYS A 26 -9.45 5.76 -3.09
N ASN A 27 -8.13 5.70 -2.89
CA ASN A 27 -7.34 4.48 -3.02
C ASN A 27 -7.25 3.92 -4.46
N GLU A 28 -7.49 4.77 -5.46
CA GLU A 28 -7.26 4.47 -6.87
C GLU A 28 -5.76 4.55 -7.21
N GLU A 29 -5.32 3.72 -8.16
CA GLU A 29 -3.99 3.82 -8.76
C GLU A 29 -3.93 4.99 -9.75
N ILE A 30 -2.98 5.89 -9.53
CA ILE A 30 -2.78 7.12 -10.31
C ILE A 30 -1.28 7.36 -10.52
N TRP A 31 -0.93 8.18 -11.51
CA TRP A 31 0.47 8.59 -11.73
C TRP A 31 1.03 9.31 -10.49
N ASP A 32 2.28 9.04 -10.13
CA ASP A 32 2.89 9.60 -8.93
C ASP A 32 3.17 11.11 -9.02
N ASP A 33 3.28 11.62 -10.25
CA ASP A 33 3.41 13.04 -10.60
C ASP A 33 2.07 13.79 -10.70
N ALA A 34 0.94 13.09 -10.54
CA ALA A 34 -0.38 13.70 -10.60
C ALA A 34 -0.58 14.69 -9.43
N SER A 35 -0.87 15.95 -9.76
CA SER A 35 -1.19 16.98 -8.77
C SER A 35 -2.60 16.83 -8.17
N GLN A 36 -3.51 16.24 -8.93
CA GLN A 36 -4.90 16.01 -8.54
C GLN A 36 -5.34 14.61 -9.01
N CYS A 37 -6.07 13.91 -8.15
CA CYS A 37 -6.62 12.60 -8.51
C CYS A 37 -7.80 12.76 -9.49
N PRO A 38 -7.78 12.11 -10.67
CA PRO A 38 -8.85 12.24 -11.68
C PRO A 38 -10.17 11.56 -11.26
N GLU A 39 -10.14 10.59 -10.34
CA GLU A 39 -11.35 9.86 -9.92
C GLU A 39 -12.11 10.54 -8.79
N CYS A 40 -11.41 11.20 -7.86
CA CYS A 40 -12.03 11.80 -6.68
C CYS A 40 -11.79 13.30 -6.50
N ASP A 41 -11.12 13.93 -7.47
CA ASP A 41 -10.75 15.36 -7.47
C ASP A 41 -9.90 15.81 -6.26
N TYR A 42 -9.37 14.88 -5.48
CA TYR A 42 -8.56 15.18 -4.31
C TYR A 42 -7.18 15.71 -4.71
N TRP A 43 -6.73 16.78 -4.05
CA TRP A 43 -5.42 17.40 -4.27
C TRP A 43 -4.31 16.67 -3.50
N LEU A 44 -3.31 16.17 -4.23
CA LEU A 44 -2.20 15.37 -3.71
C LEU A 44 -1.09 16.30 -3.20
N LYS A 45 -1.31 16.94 -2.04
CA LYS A 45 -0.30 17.84 -1.43
C LYS A 45 0.97 17.12 -0.98
N ASP A 46 0.82 15.88 -0.55
CA ASP A 46 1.91 15.04 -0.03
C ASP A 46 2.31 13.93 -1.01
N GLY A 47 1.87 14.02 -2.27
CA GLY A 47 2.10 13.00 -3.31
C GLY A 47 1.22 11.76 -3.20
N THR A 48 1.49 10.77 -4.04
CA THR A 48 0.83 9.45 -4.02
C THR A 48 1.48 8.53 -2.98
N VAL A 49 0.70 7.61 -2.43
CA VAL A 49 1.19 6.69 -1.40
C VAL A 49 1.57 5.37 -2.06
N HIS A 50 2.86 5.03 -2.05
CA HIS A 50 3.39 3.75 -2.54
C HIS A 50 3.26 2.60 -1.52
N GLN A 51 2.41 2.75 -0.51
CA GLN A 51 2.24 1.67 0.48
C GLN A 51 1.37 0.59 -0.14
N ASN A 52 1.93 -0.64 -0.21
CA ASN A 52 1.20 -1.87 -0.46
C ASN A 52 -0.04 -1.95 0.46
N ILE A 53 -1.17 -1.45 -0.01
CA ILE A 53 -2.43 -1.35 0.74
C ILE A 53 -2.87 -2.73 1.23
N GLU A 54 -2.54 -3.77 0.46
CA GLU A 54 -2.76 -5.16 0.83
C GLU A 54 -2.16 -5.49 2.19
N VAL A 55 -0.92 -5.09 2.46
CA VAL A 55 -0.24 -5.41 3.73
C VAL A 55 -0.89 -4.69 4.90
N ARG A 56 -1.38 -3.45 4.70
CA ARG A 56 -2.01 -2.66 5.76
C ARG A 56 -3.42 -3.19 6.10
N ALA A 57 -4.19 -3.58 5.09
CA ALA A 57 -5.50 -4.21 5.25
C ALA A 57 -5.39 -5.60 5.88
N PHE A 58 -4.42 -6.42 5.45
CA PHE A 58 -4.14 -7.73 6.03
C PHE A 58 -3.72 -7.62 7.50
N LYS A 59 -2.83 -6.69 7.85
CA LYS A 59 -2.40 -6.49 9.24
C LYS A 59 -3.56 -6.13 10.18
N LYS A 60 -4.49 -5.28 9.74
CA LYS A 60 -5.65 -4.89 10.58
C LYS A 60 -6.60 -6.06 10.83
N LYS A 61 -6.93 -6.83 9.78
CA LYS A 61 -7.80 -8.02 9.91
C LYS A 61 -7.15 -9.11 10.77
N PHE A 62 -5.85 -9.33 10.61
CA PHE A 62 -5.11 -10.32 11.40
C PHE A 62 -5.05 -9.96 12.89
N PHE A 63 -4.83 -8.68 13.21
CA PHE A 63 -4.80 -8.21 14.60
C PHE A 63 -6.15 -8.39 15.31
N ILE A 64 -7.26 -8.10 14.63
CA ILE A 64 -8.61 -8.32 15.17
C ILE A 64 -8.86 -9.81 15.45
N LEU A 65 -8.49 -10.70 14.52
CA LEU A 65 -8.65 -12.15 14.72
C LEU A 65 -7.86 -12.66 15.94
N ILE A 66 -6.62 -12.19 16.12
CA ILE A 66 -5.80 -12.54 17.29
C ILE A 66 -6.49 -12.10 18.59
N ILE A 67 -7.00 -10.87 18.66
CA ILE A 67 -7.69 -10.37 19.86
C ILE A 67 -8.92 -11.21 20.17
N ILE A 68 -9.77 -11.49 19.17
CA ILE A 68 -10.98 -12.32 19.35
C ILE A 68 -10.59 -13.71 19.85
N THR A 69 -9.56 -14.32 19.26
CA THR A 69 -9.08 -15.65 19.65
C THR A 69 -8.59 -15.66 21.10
N LEU A 70 -7.80 -14.65 21.51
CA LEU A 70 -7.33 -14.51 22.89
C LEU A 70 -8.48 -14.31 23.87
N LEU A 71 -9.49 -13.50 23.53
CA LEU A 71 -10.67 -13.29 24.38
C LEU A 71 -11.47 -14.59 24.53
N ILE A 72 -11.68 -15.34 23.45
CA ILE A 72 -12.38 -16.64 23.50
C ILE A 72 -11.60 -17.62 24.37
N CYS A 73 -10.28 -17.77 24.15
CA CYS A 73 -9.44 -18.64 24.96
C CYS A 73 -9.45 -18.25 26.43
N PHE A 74 -9.40 -16.94 26.73
CA PHE A 74 -9.47 -16.44 28.10
C PHE A 74 -10.82 -16.75 28.74
N PHE A 75 -11.92 -16.47 28.03
CA PHE A 75 -13.27 -16.70 28.53
C PHE A 75 -13.53 -18.19 28.79
N TRP A 76 -13.11 -19.06 27.87
CA TRP A 76 -13.19 -20.51 28.02
C TRP A 76 -12.30 -21.04 29.13
N GLY A 77 -11.10 -20.48 29.31
CA GLY A 77 -10.21 -20.84 30.40
C GLY A 77 -10.80 -20.49 31.76
N VAL A 78 -11.39 -19.30 31.89
CA VAL A 78 -12.04 -18.83 33.13
C VAL A 78 -13.28 -19.68 33.45
N THR A 79 -14.14 -19.99 32.47
CA THR A 79 -15.35 -20.80 32.69
C THR A 79 -15.07 -22.28 32.94
N ARG A 80 -13.89 -22.78 32.53
CA ARG A 80 -13.44 -24.16 32.78
C ARG A 80 -12.74 -24.32 34.14
N PHE A 81 -12.17 -23.24 34.67
CA PHE A 81 -11.40 -23.23 35.91
C PHE A 81 -12.23 -22.88 37.15
N PHE A 82 -13.36 -22.18 36.97
CA PHE A 82 -14.36 -21.89 38.00
C PHE A 82 -15.46 -22.96 38.01
#